data_AF-A0A8I1PX93-F1
#
_entry.id   AF-A0A8I1PX93-F1
#
_cell.length_a   1.000
_cell.length_b   1.000
_cell.length_c   1.000
_cell.angle_alpha   90.00
_cell.angle_beta   90.00
_cell.angle_gamma   90.00
#
_symmetry.space_group_name_H-M   'P 1'
#
loop_
_entity.id
_entity.type
_entity.pdbx_description
1 polymer ?
#
loop_
_entity_poly.entity_id
_entity_poly.type
_entity_poly.pdbx_seq_one_letter_code
_entity_poly.pdbx_strand_id
1 'polypeptide(L)'
;MDPREEAGGTHRDAAADAGDTGVSPGRRRGLRWSEAAWLAILLAIGIVQVVRAQWFDSSVFLVVVLALGADAAGLMPRFRSRVRPRLRRLIASAAVFGAAMCVAPRHGGWMAAVVIAAGVTALALAWSQPDGPPAAPWSRGLQRLAIAWSVILVAGCLWELLQFILGRVEPRLQWFALSDLVDPLVSSLPGRVLFIAAWVVAGVFLVRRGRRP
;
A
#
# COMPACT_ATOMS: atom_id res chain seq x y z
N MET A 1 51.38 50.80 19.40
CA MET A 1 52.68 50.10 19.52
C MET A 1 53.25 50.49 20.87
N ASP A 2 52.85 49.77 21.92
CA ASP A 2 53.62 49.38 23.14
C ASP A 2 52.72 48.40 23.96
N PRO A 3 53.29 47.50 24.79
CA PRO A 3 52.83 46.12 24.89
C PRO A 3 52.53 45.70 26.37
N ARG A 4 52.06 44.46 26.55
CA ARG A 4 52.16 43.62 27.76
C ARG A 4 51.55 44.12 29.08
N GLU A 5 50.45 43.46 29.47
CA GLU A 5 50.16 42.95 30.83
C GLU A 5 49.30 41.67 30.61
N GLU A 6 49.86 40.48 30.78
CA GLU A 6 49.82 39.66 32.01
C GLU A 6 48.39 39.16 32.33
N ALA A 7 48.10 37.90 32.01
CA ALA A 7 48.26 36.73 32.89
C ALA A 7 47.11 36.56 33.89
N GLY A 8 46.39 35.44 33.79
CA GLY A 8 45.48 35.01 34.86
C GLY A 8 44.43 34.01 34.41
N GLY A 9 44.56 32.75 34.86
CA GLY A 9 43.37 31.92 35.10
C GLY A 9 43.31 30.57 34.40
N THR A 10 44.34 29.74 34.55
CA THR A 10 44.19 28.27 34.62
C THR A 10 43.33 27.90 35.82
N HIS A 11 42.11 27.44 35.61
CA HIS A 11 41.40 26.38 36.35
C HIS A 11 39.91 26.44 36.02
N ARG A 12 39.47 25.60 35.09
CA ARG A 12 38.07 25.20 35.00
C ARG A 12 38.01 23.72 34.66
N ASP A 13 37.99 22.95 35.74
CA ASP A 13 37.05 21.86 35.96
C ASP A 13 37.03 20.77 34.89
N ALA A 14 38.06 19.94 34.97
CA ALA A 14 37.97 18.52 34.65
C ALA A 14 37.05 17.83 35.68
N ALA A 15 35.72 17.90 35.49
CA ALA A 15 34.75 17.06 36.21
C ALA A 15 33.35 17.15 35.59
N ALA A 16 33.11 16.45 34.47
CA ALA A 16 31.79 15.93 34.08
C ALA A 16 31.89 15.21 32.73
N ASP A 17 32.48 14.02 32.70
CA ASP A 17 32.30 13.10 31.57
C ASP A 17 31.87 11.72 32.08
N ALA A 18 30.90 11.74 33.00
CA ALA A 18 30.20 10.56 33.46
C ALA A 18 29.08 10.25 32.46
N GLY A 19 29.44 9.47 31.45
CA GLY A 19 28.61 8.54 30.70
C GLY A 19 27.09 8.70 30.84
N ASP A 20 26.54 9.71 30.18
CA ASP A 20 25.16 9.63 29.70
C ASP A 20 25.17 8.69 28.49
N THR A 21 25.23 7.37 28.75
CA THR A 21 24.77 6.39 27.77
C THR A 21 23.26 6.49 27.72
N GLY A 22 22.79 7.59 27.11
CA GLY A 22 21.42 7.85 26.75
C GLY A 22 20.98 6.84 25.71
N VAL A 23 20.77 5.60 26.14
CA VAL A 23 19.87 4.67 25.48
C VAL A 23 18.49 5.27 25.69
N SER A 24 18.16 6.25 24.86
CA SER A 24 16.82 6.81 24.77
C SER A 24 15.88 5.62 24.54
N PRO A 25 15.00 5.27 25.48
CA PRO A 25 14.07 4.17 25.28
C PRO A 25 13.27 4.51 24.03
N GLY A 26 13.42 3.69 23.00
CA GLY A 26 12.86 3.91 21.67
C GLY A 26 11.41 4.34 21.82
N ARG A 27 11.14 5.61 21.51
CA ARG A 27 9.81 6.21 21.62
C ARG A 27 8.88 5.36 20.75
N ARG A 28 8.15 4.43 21.36
CA ARG A 28 7.12 3.62 20.70
C ARG A 28 6.15 4.63 20.10
N ARG A 29 6.21 4.83 18.79
CA ARG A 29 5.19 5.62 18.09
C ARG A 29 3.90 4.82 18.26
N GLY A 30 2.97 5.36 19.03
CA GLY A 30 1.64 4.79 19.12
C GLY A 30 1.05 4.70 17.70
N LEU A 31 0.46 3.55 17.39
CA LEU A 31 -0.20 3.30 16.11
C LEU A 31 -1.22 4.41 15.86
N ARG A 32 -1.11 5.10 14.73
CA ARG A 32 -2.07 6.16 14.42
C ARG A 32 -3.42 5.51 14.18
N TRP A 33 -4.52 6.15 14.60
CA TRP A 33 -5.88 5.62 14.37
C TRP A 33 -6.13 5.24 12.90
N SER A 34 -5.61 6.04 11.97
CA SER A 34 -5.68 5.75 10.54
C SER A 34 -4.96 4.46 10.14
N GLU A 35 -3.80 4.18 10.72
CA GLU A 35 -3.02 2.96 10.46
C GLU A 35 -3.75 1.74 11.04
N ALA A 36 -4.27 1.88 12.27
CA ALA A 36 -5.09 0.85 12.91
C ALA A 36 -6.35 0.51 12.09
N ALA A 37 -7.06 1.53 11.61
CA ALA A 37 -8.24 1.36 10.76
C ALA A 37 -7.91 0.62 9.45
N TRP A 38 -6.80 0.99 8.79
CA TRP A 38 -6.36 0.29 7.58
C TRP A 38 -5.97 -1.16 7.83
N LEU A 39 -5.22 -1.44 8.90
CA LEU A 39 -4.86 -2.81 9.28
C LEU A 39 -6.11 -3.64 9.60
N ALA A 40 -7.08 -3.06 10.31
CA ALA A 40 -8.35 -3.72 10.61
C ALA A 40 -9.15 -4.06 9.35
N ILE A 41 -9.22 -3.15 8.38
CA ILE A 41 -9.89 -3.39 7.08
C ILE A 41 -9.21 -4.53 6.33
N LEU A 42 -7.88 -4.50 6.20
CA LEU A 42 -7.13 -5.54 5.48
C LEU A 42 -7.26 -6.90 6.17
N LEU A 43 -7.25 -6.92 7.50
CA LEU A 43 -7.49 -8.14 8.28
C LEU A 43 -8.91 -8.68 8.07
N ALA A 44 -9.92 -7.82 8.09
CA ALA A 44 -11.30 -8.20 7.82
C ALA A 44 -11.45 -8.81 6.42
N ILE A 45 -10.83 -8.21 5.40
CA ILE A 45 -10.80 -8.77 4.04
C ILE A 45 -10.13 -10.16 4.06
N GLY A 46 -8.95 -10.29 4.69
CA GLY A 46 -8.24 -11.56 4.80
C GLY A 46 -9.07 -12.67 5.45
N ILE A 47 -9.81 -12.34 6.51
CA ILE A 47 -10.73 -13.27 7.19
C ILE A 47 -11.85 -13.70 6.25
N VAL A 48 -12.50 -12.77 5.54
CA VAL A 48 -13.55 -13.10 4.56
C VAL A 48 -13.00 -14.05 3.48
N GLN A 49 -11.76 -13.86 3.02
CA GLN A 49 -11.15 -14.76 2.03
C GLN A 49 -10.93 -16.18 2.57
N VAL A 50 -10.61 -16.35 3.86
CA VAL A 50 -10.56 -17.68 4.50
C VAL A 50 -11.94 -18.34 4.45
N VAL A 51 -13.00 -17.61 4.81
CA VAL A 51 -14.38 -18.14 4.79
C VAL A 51 -14.82 -18.55 3.37
N ARG A 52 -14.31 -17.84 2.35
CA ARG A 52 -14.52 -18.16 0.92
C ARG A 52 -13.61 -19.27 0.39
N ALA A 53 -12.75 -19.86 1.22
CA ALA A 53 -11.74 -20.84 0.84
C ALA A 53 -10.78 -20.36 -0.27
N GLN A 54 -10.54 -19.04 -0.34
CA GLN A 54 -9.58 -18.41 -1.26
C GLN A 54 -8.22 -18.28 -0.56
N TRP A 55 -7.52 -19.42 -0.40
CA TRP A 55 -6.28 -19.51 0.37
C TRP A 55 -5.17 -18.59 -0.15
N PHE A 56 -5.07 -18.44 -1.47
CA PHE A 56 -4.08 -17.56 -2.09
C PHE A 56 -4.30 -16.10 -1.68
N ASP A 57 -5.51 -15.57 -1.86
CA ASP A 57 -5.85 -14.19 -1.53
C ASP A 57 -5.66 -13.93 -0.03
N SER A 58 -6.14 -14.84 0.82
CA SER A 58 -5.97 -14.73 2.26
C SER A 58 -4.50 -14.65 2.68
N SER A 59 -3.64 -15.47 2.07
CA SER A 59 -2.20 -15.45 2.32
C SER A 59 -1.57 -14.12 1.91
N VAL A 60 -1.95 -13.57 0.75
CA VAL A 60 -1.47 -12.26 0.30
C VAL A 60 -1.89 -11.15 1.27
N PHE A 61 -3.16 -11.12 1.68
CA PHE A 61 -3.64 -10.13 2.65
C PHE A 61 -2.95 -10.25 4.00
N LEU A 62 -2.73 -11.48 4.49
CA LEU A 62 -2.00 -11.71 5.74
C LEU A 62 -0.56 -11.17 5.65
N VAL A 63 0.16 -11.47 4.58
CA VAL A 63 1.53 -10.96 4.38
C VAL A 63 1.55 -9.44 4.35
N VAL A 64 0.60 -8.80 3.66
CA VAL A 64 0.51 -7.33 3.59
C VAL A 64 0.19 -6.72 4.96
N VAL A 65 -0.74 -7.32 5.73
CA VAL A 65 -1.07 -6.88 7.10
C VAL A 65 0.15 -6.99 8.01
N LEU A 66 0.88 -8.09 7.96
CA LEU A 66 2.10 -8.29 8.75
C LEU A 66 3.19 -7.29 8.36
N ALA A 67 3.41 -7.06 7.07
CA ALA A 67 4.39 -6.10 6.58
C ALA A 67 4.05 -4.66 7.02
N LEU A 68 2.79 -4.23 6.87
CA LEU A 68 2.34 -2.91 7.30
C LEU A 68 2.36 -2.76 8.83
N GLY A 69 2.00 -3.80 9.57
CA GLY A 69 2.08 -3.82 11.03
C GLY A 69 3.53 -3.71 11.52
N ALA A 70 4.46 -4.43 10.89
CA ALA A 70 5.89 -4.34 11.17
C ALA A 70 6.45 -2.95 10.86
N ASP A 71 6.03 -2.33 9.75
CA ASP A 71 6.42 -0.96 9.40
C ASP A 71 5.88 0.07 10.39
N ALA A 72 4.61 -0.03 10.76
CA ALA A 72 3.98 0.84 11.75
C ALA A 72 4.63 0.70 13.14
N ALA A 73 5.05 -0.51 13.51
CA ALA A 73 5.82 -0.78 14.72
C ALA A 73 7.28 -0.31 14.65
N GLY A 74 7.75 0.12 13.48
CA GLY A 74 9.14 0.55 13.26
C GLY A 74 10.15 -0.60 13.19
N LEU A 75 9.70 -1.83 12.97
CA LEU A 75 10.55 -3.02 12.85
C LEU A 75 11.18 -3.17 11.46
N MET A 76 10.65 -2.47 10.45
CA MET A 76 11.19 -2.53 9.09
C MET A 76 12.29 -1.48 8.86
N PRO A 77 13.39 -1.86 8.18
CA PRO A 77 14.40 -0.90 7.76
C PRO A 77 13.79 0.10 6.77
N ARG A 78 13.99 1.40 7.01
CA ARG A 78 13.55 2.45 6.09
C ARG A 78 14.44 2.44 4.86
N PHE A 79 13.97 1.82 3.78
CA PHE A 79 14.67 1.82 2.50
C PHE A 79 14.57 3.20 1.83
N ARG A 80 15.66 3.97 1.89
CA ARG A 80 15.81 5.19 1.11
C ARG A 80 16.21 4.83 -0.32
N SER A 81 15.25 4.72 -1.23
CA SER A 81 15.57 4.61 -2.65
C SER A 81 15.65 5.99 -3.30
N ARG A 82 16.86 6.39 -3.71
CA ARG A 82 17.09 7.57 -4.55
C ARG A 82 16.61 7.37 -6.00
N VAL A 83 16.26 6.14 -6.39
CA VAL A 83 15.92 5.83 -7.77
C VAL A 83 14.47 6.22 -8.04
N ARG A 84 14.28 7.37 -8.69
CA ARG A 84 13.00 7.76 -9.28
C ARG A 84 12.92 7.18 -10.68
N PRO A 85 12.12 6.11 -10.94
CA PRO A 85 11.98 5.59 -12.29
C PRO A 85 11.41 6.69 -13.19
N ARG A 86 12.02 6.89 -14.36
CA ARG A 86 11.48 7.80 -15.38
C ARG A 86 10.06 7.35 -15.72
N LEU A 87 9.14 8.30 -15.90
CA LEU A 87 7.73 8.03 -16.22
C LEU A 87 7.58 7.02 -17.38
N ARG A 88 8.41 7.16 -18.41
CA ARG A 88 8.44 6.24 -19.54
C ARG A 88 8.72 4.79 -19.13
N ARG A 89 9.64 4.55 -18.19
CA ARG A 89 9.95 3.20 -17.69
C ARG A 89 8.79 2.62 -16.89
N LEU A 90 8.14 3.44 -16.06
CA LEU A 90 6.95 3.04 -15.30
C LEU A 90 5.78 2.66 -16.22
N ILE A 91 5.51 3.49 -17.24
CA ILE A 91 4.48 3.21 -18.24
C ILE A 91 4.85 1.95 -19.04
N ALA A 92 6.11 1.81 -19.46
CA ALA A 92 6.56 0.64 -20.20
C ALA A 92 6.43 -0.65 -19.37
N SER A 93 6.87 -0.66 -18.10
CA SER A 93 6.71 -1.82 -17.23
C SER A 93 5.23 -2.15 -17.01
N ALA A 94 4.40 -1.12 -16.81
CA ALA A 94 2.98 -1.34 -16.58
C ALA A 94 2.26 -1.83 -17.85
N ALA A 95 2.67 -1.38 -19.03
CA ALA A 95 2.20 -1.89 -20.32
C ALA A 95 2.62 -3.36 -20.54
N VAL A 96 3.85 -3.73 -20.17
CA VAL A 96 4.32 -5.13 -20.22
C VAL A 96 3.49 -6.02 -19.30
N PHE A 97 3.28 -5.61 -18.05
CA PHE A 97 2.40 -6.35 -17.13
C PHE A 97 0.97 -6.44 -17.67
N GLY A 98 0.41 -5.35 -18.18
CA GLY A 98 -0.93 -5.34 -18.75
C GLY A 98 -1.07 -6.27 -19.95
N ALA A 99 -0.11 -6.25 -20.88
CA ALA A 99 -0.09 -7.14 -22.04
C ALA A 99 0.03 -8.61 -21.61
N ALA A 100 0.90 -8.92 -20.64
CA ALA A 100 1.04 -10.26 -20.08
C ALA A 100 -0.26 -10.77 -19.45
N MET A 101 -1.01 -9.91 -18.76
CA MET A 101 -2.31 -10.24 -18.18
C MET A 101 -3.40 -10.47 -19.25
N CYS A 102 -3.35 -9.79 -20.40
CA CYS A 102 -4.34 -9.99 -21.46
C CYS A 102 -4.27 -11.41 -22.06
N VAL A 103 -3.05 -11.95 -22.21
CA VAL A 103 -2.81 -13.28 -22.79
C VAL A 103 -2.85 -14.40 -21.74
N ALA A 104 -2.70 -14.07 -20.47
CA ALA A 104 -2.72 -15.03 -19.37
C ALA A 104 -4.09 -15.73 -19.24
N PRO A 105 -4.11 -17.06 -19.01
CA PRO A 105 -5.32 -17.73 -18.55
C PRO A 105 -5.79 -17.12 -17.22
N ARG A 106 -7.02 -16.61 -17.17
CA ARG A 106 -7.57 -15.86 -16.02
C ARG A 106 -7.46 -16.61 -14.70
N HIS A 107 -7.68 -17.92 -14.72
CA HIS A 107 -7.67 -18.78 -13.53
C HIS A 107 -6.40 -19.64 -13.41
N GLY A 108 -5.31 -19.26 -14.11
CA GLY A 108 -4.05 -19.99 -14.09
C GLY A 108 -3.04 -19.40 -13.11
N GLY A 109 -2.11 -20.23 -12.64
CA GLY A 109 -0.98 -19.79 -11.80
C GLY A 109 -0.10 -18.71 -12.45
N TRP A 110 -0.08 -18.64 -13.79
CA TRP A 110 0.60 -17.57 -14.54
C TRP A 110 0.02 -16.19 -14.25
N MET A 111 -1.31 -16.03 -14.23
CA MET A 111 -1.95 -14.76 -13.89
C MET A 111 -1.57 -14.33 -12.46
N ALA A 112 -1.62 -15.26 -11.51
CA ALA A 112 -1.21 -15.01 -10.13
C ALA A 112 0.25 -14.54 -10.04
N ALA A 113 1.16 -15.20 -10.75
CA ALA A 113 2.57 -14.79 -10.79
C ALA A 113 2.77 -13.37 -11.36
N VAL A 114 2.06 -13.03 -12.44
CA VAL A 114 2.13 -11.69 -13.05
C VAL A 114 1.58 -10.62 -12.10
N VAL A 115 0.45 -10.89 -11.44
CA VAL A 115 -0.14 -9.98 -10.45
C VAL A 115 0.77 -9.80 -9.24
N ILE A 116 1.36 -10.88 -8.70
CA ILE A 116 2.34 -10.80 -7.60
C ILE A 116 3.55 -9.96 -8.02
N ALA A 117 4.12 -10.23 -9.19
CA ALA A 117 5.28 -9.49 -9.69
C ALA A 117 4.96 -7.99 -9.87
N ALA A 118 3.79 -7.66 -10.40
CA ALA A 118 3.32 -6.28 -10.52
C ALA A 118 3.12 -5.63 -9.14
N GLY A 119 2.51 -6.35 -8.19
CA GLY A 119 2.30 -5.90 -6.81
C GLY A 119 3.59 -5.65 -6.05
N VAL A 120 4.54 -6.60 -6.09
CA VAL A 120 5.88 -6.47 -5.49
C VAL A 120 6.63 -5.30 -6.11
N THR A 121 6.57 -5.15 -7.44
CA THR A 121 7.19 -4.01 -8.13
C THR A 121 6.56 -2.69 -7.68
N ALA A 122 5.24 -2.60 -7.64
CA ALA A 122 4.53 -1.41 -7.17
C ALA A 122 4.86 -1.10 -5.71
N LEU A 123 4.93 -2.11 -4.85
CA LEU A 123 5.30 -1.99 -3.45
C LEU A 123 6.72 -1.47 -3.31
N ALA A 124 7.71 -2.10 -3.95
CA ALA A 124 9.10 -1.64 -3.92
C ALA A 124 9.24 -0.19 -4.39
N LEU A 125 8.44 0.21 -5.40
CA LEU A 125 8.43 1.57 -5.90
C LEU A 125 7.70 2.55 -4.96
N ALA A 126 6.64 2.14 -4.26
CA ALA A 126 5.85 3.02 -3.41
C ALA A 126 6.36 3.09 -1.96
N TRP A 127 6.99 2.04 -1.45
CA TRP A 127 7.54 1.94 -0.09
C TRP A 127 8.75 2.83 0.14
N SER A 128 9.39 3.27 -0.94
CA SER A 128 10.52 4.18 -0.91
C SER A 128 10.05 5.59 -0.52
N GLN A 129 10.36 6.03 0.69
CA GLN A 129 10.03 7.40 1.14
C GLN A 129 10.78 8.43 0.27
N PRO A 130 10.07 9.37 -0.39
CA PRO A 130 10.74 10.42 -1.14
C PRO A 130 11.44 11.40 -0.19
N ASP A 131 12.71 11.71 -0.47
CA ASP A 131 13.38 12.87 0.11
C ASP A 131 12.70 14.13 -0.47
N GLY A 132 11.84 14.77 0.31
CA GLY A 132 11.15 16.00 -0.08
C GLY A 132 9.99 16.37 0.85
N PRO A 133 9.41 17.57 0.67
CA PRO A 133 8.24 17.99 1.42
C PRO A 133 7.05 17.01 1.26
N PRO A 134 6.03 17.09 2.13
CA PRO A 134 4.85 16.25 2.02
C PRO A 134 4.08 16.59 0.75
N ALA A 135 3.69 15.54 0.03
CA ALA A 135 2.81 15.60 -1.14
C ALA A 135 1.70 16.65 -0.95
N ALA A 136 1.54 17.54 -1.94
CA ALA A 136 0.48 18.56 -1.92
C ALA A 136 -0.88 17.97 -1.51
N PRO A 137 -1.71 18.66 -0.71
CA PRO A 137 -3.01 18.13 -0.30
C PRO A 137 -3.93 17.90 -1.50
N TRP A 138 -4.87 16.97 -1.38
CA TRP A 138 -5.88 16.74 -2.41
C TRP A 138 -6.78 17.97 -2.54
N SER A 139 -7.16 18.33 -3.76
CA SER A 139 -8.18 19.37 -3.96
C SER A 139 -9.50 18.89 -3.35
N ARG A 140 -10.33 19.83 -2.87
CA ARG A 140 -11.64 19.49 -2.28
C ARG A 140 -12.51 18.63 -3.22
N GLY A 141 -12.44 18.90 -4.53
CA GLY A 141 -13.12 18.11 -5.54
C GLY A 141 -12.61 16.67 -5.61
N LEU A 142 -11.30 16.47 -5.64
CA LEU A 142 -10.70 15.13 -5.67
C LEU A 142 -10.96 14.37 -4.37
N GLN A 143 -10.98 15.06 -3.22
CA GLN A 143 -11.32 14.45 -1.93
C GLN A 143 -12.77 13.96 -1.89
N ARG A 144 -13.73 14.76 -2.38
CA ARG A 144 -15.13 14.34 -2.50
C ARG A 144 -15.29 13.16 -3.44
N LEU A 145 -14.56 13.17 -4.56
CA LEU A 145 -14.54 12.06 -5.51
C LEU A 145 -13.97 10.79 -4.86
N ALA A 146 -12.88 10.90 -4.09
CA ALA A 146 -12.33 9.78 -3.32
C ALA A 146 -13.37 9.21 -2.36
N ILE A 147 -14.05 10.07 -1.60
CA ILE A 147 -15.06 9.66 -0.63
C ILE A 147 -16.21 8.95 -1.35
N ALA A 148 -16.71 9.51 -2.45
CA ALA A 148 -17.77 8.89 -3.24
C ALA A 148 -17.36 7.50 -3.75
N TRP A 149 -16.16 7.37 -4.33
CA TRP A 149 -15.64 6.07 -4.77
C TRP A 149 -15.43 5.09 -3.63
N SER A 150 -14.91 5.54 -2.49
CA SER A 150 -14.75 4.69 -1.30
C SER A 150 -16.10 4.19 -0.81
N VAL A 151 -17.14 5.03 -0.77
CA VAL A 151 -18.50 4.62 -0.39
C VAL A 151 -19.04 3.58 -1.36
N ILE A 152 -18.90 3.80 -2.68
CA ILE A 152 -19.33 2.85 -3.70
C ILE A 152 -18.61 1.50 -3.55
N LEU A 153 -17.29 1.51 -3.37
CA LEU A 153 -16.51 0.29 -3.20
C LEU A 153 -16.85 -0.46 -1.92
N VAL A 154 -17.00 0.24 -0.79
CA VAL A 154 -17.40 -0.37 0.48
C VAL A 154 -18.81 -0.95 0.37
N ALA A 155 -19.76 -0.22 -0.22
CA ALA A 155 -21.11 -0.73 -0.45
C ALA A 155 -21.09 -1.97 -1.35
N GLY A 156 -20.29 -1.99 -2.41
CA GLY A 156 -20.09 -3.15 -3.27
C GLY A 156 -19.50 -4.36 -2.54
N CYS A 157 -18.51 -4.15 -1.68
CA CYS A 157 -17.93 -5.20 -0.84
C CYS A 157 -18.95 -5.77 0.16
N LEU A 158 -19.75 -4.90 0.79
CA LEU A 158 -20.81 -5.32 1.71
C LEU A 158 -21.91 -6.09 0.99
N TRP A 159 -22.27 -5.66 -0.23
CA TRP A 159 -23.21 -6.38 -1.08
C TRP A 159 -22.71 -7.79 -1.42
N GLU A 160 -21.46 -7.91 -1.87
CA GLU A 160 -20.81 -9.20 -2.15
C GLU A 160 -20.81 -10.13 -0.93
N LEU A 161 -20.41 -9.59 0.23
CA LEU A 161 -20.41 -10.34 1.47
C LEU A 161 -21.82 -10.81 1.86
N LEU A 162 -22.82 -9.94 1.68
CA LEU A 162 -24.21 -10.27 1.96
C LEU A 162 -24.72 -11.39 1.04
N GLN A 163 -24.51 -11.27 -0.27
CA GLN A 163 -24.91 -12.31 -1.24
C GLN A 163 -24.21 -13.64 -0.94
N PHE A 164 -22.94 -13.62 -0.56
CA PHE A 164 -22.21 -14.80 -0.16
C PHE A 164 -22.80 -15.47 1.11
N ILE A 165 -23.14 -14.67 2.14
CA ILE A 165 -23.78 -15.20 3.36
C ILE A 165 -25.14 -15.81 3.02
N LEU A 166 -25.97 -15.10 2.25
CA LEU A 166 -27.29 -15.58 1.81
C LEU A 166 -27.17 -16.89 1.01
N GLY A 167 -26.19 -16.99 0.10
CA GLY A 167 -25.91 -18.22 -0.65
C GLY A 167 -25.47 -19.41 0.22
N ARG A 168 -24.93 -19.17 1.42
CA ARG A 168 -24.61 -20.23 2.38
C ARG A 168 -25.81 -20.64 3.25
N VAL A 169 -26.67 -19.70 3.59
CA VAL A 169 -27.86 -19.95 4.42
C VAL A 169 -29.00 -20.57 3.60
N GLU A 170 -29.22 -20.06 2.39
CA GLU A 170 -30.29 -20.51 1.48
C GLU A 170 -29.72 -20.92 0.11
N PRO A 171 -29.06 -22.09 0.02
CA PRO A 171 -28.40 -22.54 -1.21
C PRO A 171 -29.38 -22.93 -2.34
N ARG A 172 -30.69 -22.93 -2.07
CA ARG A 172 -31.73 -23.26 -3.06
C ARG A 172 -32.15 -22.07 -3.93
N LEU A 173 -31.83 -20.85 -3.51
CA LEU A 173 -32.11 -19.62 -4.24
C LEU A 173 -30.86 -19.15 -5.01
N GLN A 174 -31.09 -18.51 -6.15
CA GLN A 174 -30.01 -17.87 -6.91
C GLN A 174 -29.71 -16.50 -6.31
N TRP A 175 -28.48 -16.33 -5.85
CA TRP A 175 -27.97 -15.07 -5.29
C TRP A 175 -26.93 -14.51 -6.25
N PHE A 176 -27.18 -13.31 -6.80
CA PHE A 176 -26.33 -12.71 -7.82
C PHE A 176 -25.27 -11.82 -7.16
N ALA A 177 -24.04 -12.31 -7.10
CA ALA A 177 -22.91 -11.53 -6.68
C ALA A 177 -22.57 -10.47 -7.74
N LEU A 178 -22.01 -9.33 -7.32
CA LEU A 178 -21.62 -8.25 -8.24
C LEU A 178 -20.54 -8.73 -9.22
N SER A 179 -19.68 -9.63 -8.77
CA SER A 179 -18.68 -10.33 -9.57
C SER A 179 -19.30 -11.19 -10.67
N ASP A 180 -20.47 -11.79 -10.46
CA ASP A 180 -21.19 -12.53 -11.51
C ASP A 180 -21.68 -11.57 -12.62
N LEU A 181 -22.06 -10.35 -12.26
CA LEU A 181 -22.44 -9.33 -13.26
C LEU A 181 -21.24 -8.79 -14.04
N VAL A 182 -20.07 -8.71 -13.39
CA VAL A 182 -18.83 -8.26 -14.01
C VAL A 182 -18.17 -9.36 -14.85
N ASP A 183 -18.48 -10.64 -14.57
CA ASP A 183 -17.83 -11.77 -15.22
C ASP A 183 -17.97 -11.78 -16.75
N PRO A 184 -19.15 -11.58 -17.35
CA PRO A 184 -19.32 -11.52 -18.80
C PRO A 184 -18.54 -10.37 -19.44
N LEU A 185 -18.41 -9.24 -18.73
CA LEU A 185 -17.65 -8.10 -19.21
C LEU A 185 -16.17 -8.45 -19.31
N VAL A 186 -15.60 -9.04 -18.25
CA VAL A 186 -14.16 -9.34 -18.15
C VAL A 186 -13.77 -10.64 -18.89
N SER A 187 -14.73 -11.53 -19.15
CA SER A 187 -14.49 -12.75 -19.91
C SER A 187 -14.23 -12.45 -21.40
N SER A 188 -14.90 -11.42 -21.94
CA SER A 188 -14.65 -10.92 -23.30
C SER A 188 -13.25 -10.30 -23.43
N LEU A 189 -12.58 -10.52 -24.57
CA LEU A 189 -11.30 -9.88 -24.86
C LEU A 189 -11.35 -8.34 -24.74
N PRO A 190 -12.32 -7.61 -25.36
CA PRO A 190 -12.37 -6.15 -25.24
C PRO A 190 -12.59 -5.68 -23.81
N GLY A 191 -13.50 -6.29 -23.05
CA GLY A 191 -13.74 -5.89 -21.66
C GLY A 191 -12.56 -6.22 -20.75
N ARG A 192 -11.85 -7.33 -20.98
CA ARG A 192 -10.59 -7.66 -20.30
C ARG A 192 -9.53 -6.58 -20.53
N VAL A 193 -9.31 -6.18 -21.79
CA VAL A 193 -8.34 -5.14 -22.15
C VAL A 193 -8.68 -3.82 -21.47
N LEU A 194 -9.95 -3.39 -21.52
CA LEU A 194 -10.41 -2.16 -20.87
C LEU A 194 -10.21 -2.20 -19.35
N PHE A 195 -10.57 -3.31 -18.71
CA PHE A 195 -10.41 -3.49 -17.27
C PHE A 195 -8.94 -3.43 -16.85
N ILE A 196 -8.07 -4.18 -17.53
CA ILE A 196 -6.63 -4.19 -17.26
C ILE A 196 -6.01 -2.81 -17.52
N ALA A 197 -6.39 -2.13 -18.60
CA ALA A 197 -5.91 -0.79 -18.90
C ALA A 197 -6.29 0.20 -17.79
N ALA A 198 -7.55 0.18 -17.32
CA ALA A 198 -8.01 1.01 -16.22
C ALA A 198 -7.23 0.71 -14.92
N TRP A 199 -7.03 -0.57 -14.61
CA TRP A 199 -6.26 -1.01 -13.44
C TRP A 199 -4.79 -0.55 -13.50
N VAL A 200 -4.13 -0.73 -14.65
CA VAL A 200 -2.76 -0.27 -14.89
C VAL A 200 -2.65 1.25 -14.75
N VAL A 201 -3.55 2.01 -15.36
CA VAL A 201 -3.56 3.48 -15.27
C VAL A 201 -3.74 3.94 -13.83
N ALA A 202 -4.66 3.32 -13.08
CA ALA A 202 -4.84 3.59 -11.66
C ALA A 202 -3.59 3.28 -10.84
N GLY A 203 -2.94 2.12 -11.06
CA GLY A 203 -1.70 1.74 -10.39
C GLY A 203 -0.55 2.71 -10.68
N VAL A 204 -0.35 3.09 -11.94
CA VAL A 204 0.66 4.10 -12.34
C VAL A 204 0.37 5.44 -11.67
N PHE A 205 -0.90 5.87 -11.63
CA PHE A 205 -1.30 7.10 -10.97
C PHE A 205 -0.97 7.07 -9.47
N LEU A 206 -1.32 5.98 -8.76
CA LEU A 206 -1.05 5.81 -7.33
C LEU A 206 0.45 5.80 -7.01
N VAL A 207 1.25 5.02 -7.76
CA VAL A 207 2.71 4.97 -7.58
C VAL A 207 3.34 6.34 -7.83
N ARG A 208 2.90 7.06 -8.88
CA ARG A 208 3.41 8.42 -9.13
C ARG A 208 3.04 9.37 -8.00
N ARG A 209 1.84 9.26 -7.46
CA ARG A 209 1.35 10.17 -6.43
C ARG A 209 2.07 9.97 -5.10
N GLY A 210 2.27 8.71 -4.69
CA GLY A 210 3.02 8.37 -3.47
C GLY A 210 4.48 8.84 -3.48
N ARG A 211 5.06 9.08 -4.67
CA ARG A 211 6.44 9.54 -4.85
C ARG A 211 6.59 11.04 -5.13
N ARG A 212 5.48 11.77 -5.31
CA ARG A 212 5.56 13.24 -5.44
C ARG A 212 5.76 13.83 -4.05
N PRO A 213 6.82 14.62 -3.83
CA PRO A 213 6.89 15.49 -2.66
C PRO A 213 5.82 16.58 -2.72
#